data_AF-A0A3M1CN34-F1
#
_entry.id   AF-A0A3M1CN34-F1
#
_cell.length_a   1.000
_cell.length_b   1.000
_cell.length_c   1.000
_cell.angle_alpha   90.00
_cell.angle_beta   90.00
_cell.angle_gamma   90.00
#
_symmetry.space_group_name_H-M   'P 1'
#
loop_
_entity.id
_entity.type
_entity.pdbx_description
1 polymer ?
#
loop_
_entity_poly.entity_id
_entity_poly.type
_entity_poly.pdbx_seq_one_letter_code
_entity_poly.pdbx_strand_id
1 'polypeptide(L)'
;MARHDLVLILDFGSQYTQLIARRIREQGVYCEIRPCTDGPDDVAGAVDAHGAAFSLHERLRGLVLSGGPASVYDDDAPPFDPAWLDLDVPVLGICYGMQLLARAGGGEVEQATRREYGPADVELV
;
A
#
# COMPACT_ATOMS: atom_id res chain seq x y z
N MET A 1 -18.95 -11.56 -17.53
CA MET A 1 -18.31 -10.24 -17.58
C MET A 1 -16.85 -10.42 -17.18
N ALA A 2 -15.91 -9.91 -17.97
CA ALA A 2 -14.49 -9.98 -17.61
C ALA A 2 -14.27 -9.17 -16.32
N ARG A 3 -13.72 -9.80 -15.28
CA ARG A 3 -13.36 -9.13 -14.03
C ARG A 3 -12.09 -8.33 -14.27
N HIS A 4 -12.09 -7.05 -13.90
CA HIS A 4 -10.91 -6.20 -14.02
C HIS A 4 -9.90 -6.55 -12.93
N ASP A 5 -8.63 -6.71 -13.31
CA ASP A 5 -7.52 -6.78 -12.37
C ASP A 5 -7.51 -5.56 -11.45
N LEU A 6 -7.16 -5.76 -10.19
CA LEU A 6 -7.17 -4.75 -9.13
C LEU A 6 -5.77 -4.56 -8.56
N VAL A 7 -5.36 -3.30 -8.45
CA VAL A 7 -4.27 -2.89 -7.54
C VAL A 7 -4.87 -2.16 -6.35
N LEU A 8 -4.56 -2.64 -5.15
CA LEU A 8 -5.01 -2.00 -3.92
C LEU A 8 -3.93 -1.04 -3.40
N ILE A 9 -4.33 0.14 -2.95
CA ILE A 9 -3.44 1.09 -2.30
C ILE A 9 -3.89 1.24 -0.84
N LEU A 10 -3.04 0.86 0.12
CA LEU A 10 -3.25 1.15 1.53
C LEU A 10 -2.69 2.54 1.86
N ASP A 11 -3.56 3.40 2.39
CA ASP A 11 -3.23 4.78 2.70
C ASP A 11 -2.79 4.96 4.15
N PHE A 12 -1.52 5.32 4.33
CA PHE A 12 -0.91 5.66 5.62
C PHE A 12 -0.88 7.18 5.86
N GLY A 13 -1.68 7.95 5.12
CA GLY A 13 -1.83 9.39 5.28
C GLY A 13 -0.91 10.22 4.38
N SER A 14 -0.43 9.66 3.26
CA SER A 14 0.39 10.41 2.31
C SER A 14 -0.42 11.49 1.60
N GLN A 15 0.15 12.68 1.47
CA GLN A 15 -0.35 13.70 0.53
C GLN A 15 -0.35 13.24 -0.94
N TYR A 16 0.38 12.17 -1.27
CA TYR A 16 0.53 11.66 -2.63
C TYR A 16 -0.32 10.42 -2.94
N THR A 17 -1.10 9.88 -2.00
CA THR A 17 -1.89 8.65 -2.23
C THR A 17 -2.81 8.76 -3.45
N GLN A 18 -3.48 9.89 -3.61
CA GLN A 18 -4.34 10.15 -4.79
C GLN A 18 -3.54 10.25 -6.09
N LEU A 19 -2.30 10.73 -6.04
CA LEU A 19 -1.41 10.78 -7.20
C LEU A 19 -0.96 9.37 -7.60
N ILE A 20 -0.65 8.49 -6.65
CA ILE A 20 -0.34 7.08 -6.91
C ILE A 20 -1.51 6.42 -7.64
N ALA A 21 -2.74 6.57 -7.12
CA ALA A 21 -3.94 6.02 -7.77
C ALA A 21 -4.14 6.57 -9.19
N ARG A 22 -3.91 7.87 -9.39
CA ARG A 22 -3.96 8.47 -10.73
C ARG A 22 -2.93 7.84 -11.67
N ARG A 23 -1.68 7.65 -11.23
CA ARG A 23 -0.61 7.05 -12.05
C ARG A 23 -0.95 5.61 -12.46
N ILE A 24 -1.51 4.81 -11.55
CA ILE A 24 -1.94 3.45 -11.87
C ILE A 24 -3.08 3.46 -12.91
N ARG A 25 -4.06 4.33 -12.73
CA ARG A 25 -5.19 4.48 -13.67
C ARG A 25 -4.75 4.98 -15.04
N GLU A 26 -3.74 5.85 -15.10
CA GLU A 26 -3.13 6.31 -16.36
C GLU A 26 -2.45 5.15 -17.13
N GLN A 27 -2.08 4.05 -16.45
CA GLN A 27 -1.61 2.81 -17.08
C GLN A 27 -2.74 1.86 -17.49
N GLY A 28 -4.01 2.25 -17.34
CA GLY A 28 -5.17 1.44 -17.71
C GLY A 28 -5.55 0.34 -16.71
N VAL A 29 -5.01 0.38 -15.49
CA VAL A 29 -5.28 -0.60 -14.44
C VAL A 29 -6.28 -0.04 -13.43
N TYR A 30 -7.26 -0.85 -13.02
CA TYR A 30 -8.21 -0.45 -11.98
C TYR A 30 -7.54 -0.49 -10.61
N CYS A 31 -7.81 0.54 -9.79
CA CYS A 31 -7.26 0.63 -8.45
C CYS A 31 -8.23 1.27 -7.46
N GLU A 32 -8.09 0.83 -6.21
CA GLU A 32 -8.85 1.32 -5.06
C GLU A 32 -7.88 1.81 -3.97
N ILE A 33 -8.27 2.88 -3.28
CA ILE A 33 -7.57 3.37 -2.09
C ILE A 33 -8.36 2.91 -0.88
N ARG A 34 -7.69 2.26 0.07
CA ARG A 34 -8.26 1.82 1.35
C ARG A 34 -7.48 2.42 2.51
N PRO A 35 -8.12 2.68 3.65
CA PRO A 35 -7.40 3.05 4.87
C PRO A 35 -6.41 1.96 5.27
N CYS A 36 -5.27 2.32 5.88
CA CYS A 36 -4.31 1.37 6.44
C CYS A 36 -4.87 0.52 7.60
N THR A 37 -6.03 0.88 8.15
CA THR A 37 -6.72 0.12 9.20
C THR A 37 -7.49 -1.09 8.69
N ASP A 38 -7.69 -1.20 7.37
CA ASP A 38 -8.37 -2.36 6.79
C ASP A 38 -7.43 -3.56 6.77
N GLY A 39 -7.93 -4.73 7.18
CA GLY A 39 -7.28 -6.03 6.98
C GLY A 39 -7.69 -6.69 5.66
N PRO A 40 -6.98 -7.74 5.22
CA PRO A 40 -7.34 -8.50 4.02
C PRO A 40 -8.78 -9.03 4.06
N ASP A 41 -9.24 -9.47 5.23
CA ASP A 41 -10.59 -10.02 5.43
C ASP A 41 -11.70 -8.96 5.31
N ASP A 42 -11.43 -7.72 5.78
CA ASP A 42 -12.37 -6.60 5.65
C ASP A 42 -12.63 -6.25 4.18
N VAL A 43 -11.59 -6.40 3.34
CA VAL A 43 -11.65 -6.11 1.92
C VAL A 43 -12.16 -7.32 1.12
N ALA A 44 -11.91 -8.55 1.57
CA ALA A 44 -12.43 -9.77 0.94
C ALA A 44 -13.96 -9.89 1.00
N GLY A 45 -14.59 -9.30 2.04
CA GLY A 45 -16.04 -9.21 2.16
C GLY A 45 -16.69 -8.03 1.40
N ALA A 46 -15.89 -7.15 0.79
CA ALA A 46 -16.40 -5.96 0.11
C ALA A 46 -17.06 -6.32 -1.22
N VAL A 47 -18.35 -6.00 -1.33
CA VAL A 47 -19.09 -6.05 -2.59
C VAL A 47 -18.62 -4.88 -3.45
N ASP A 48 -18.29 -5.10 -4.72
CA ASP A 48 -17.98 -3.96 -5.59
C ASP A 48 -19.21 -3.06 -5.71
N ALA A 49 -19.00 -1.84 -6.22
CA ALA A 49 -20.06 -0.91 -6.57
C ALA A 49 -21.13 -1.49 -7.52
N HIS A 50 -20.96 -2.71 -8.05
CA HIS A 50 -21.88 -3.40 -8.95
C HIS A 50 -22.60 -4.59 -8.31
N GLY A 51 -22.47 -4.81 -6.99
CA GLY A 51 -23.25 -5.81 -6.28
C GLY A 51 -22.74 -7.25 -6.43
N ALA A 52 -21.55 -7.45 -7.00
CA ALA A 52 -20.97 -8.79 -7.11
C ALA A 52 -20.13 -9.11 -5.87
N ALA A 53 -20.44 -10.22 -5.19
CA ALA A 53 -19.50 -10.83 -4.27
C ALA A 53 -18.34 -11.41 -5.10
N PHE A 54 -17.12 -10.89 -4.91
CA PHE A 54 -15.92 -11.47 -5.48
C PHE A 54 -14.90 -11.63 -4.37
N SER A 55 -14.13 -12.71 -4.45
CA SER A 55 -13.02 -12.86 -3.51
C SER A 55 -11.91 -11.90 -3.95
N LEU A 56 -11.40 -11.09 -3.02
CA LEU A 56 -10.22 -10.24 -3.21
C LEU A 56 -9.09 -10.99 -3.92
N HIS A 57 -8.89 -12.27 -3.57
CA HIS A 57 -7.89 -13.16 -4.15
C HIS A 57 -8.01 -13.36 -5.67
N GLU A 58 -9.21 -13.27 -6.24
CA GLU A 58 -9.41 -13.52 -7.68
C GLU A 58 -8.93 -12.34 -8.54
N ARG A 59 -9.01 -11.11 -8.01
CA ARG A 59 -8.78 -9.87 -8.78
C ARG A 59 -7.52 -9.15 -8.37
N LEU A 60 -7.07 -9.29 -7.13
CA LEU A 60 -5.87 -8.61 -6.65
C LEU A 60 -4.66 -9.07 -7.47
N ARG A 61 -3.95 -8.11 -8.04
CA ARG A 61 -2.70 -8.32 -8.78
C ARG A 61 -1.52 -7.57 -8.18
N GLY A 62 -1.77 -6.69 -7.22
CA GLY A 62 -0.71 -6.00 -6.52
C GLY A 62 -1.23 -5.14 -5.38
N LEU A 63 -0.35 -4.89 -4.42
CA LEU A 63 -0.58 -4.06 -3.26
C LEU A 63 0.43 -2.92 -3.25
N VAL A 64 -0.02 -1.70 -2.97
CA VAL A 64 0.84 -0.54 -2.77
C VAL A 64 0.64 -0.01 -1.36
N LEU A 65 1.71 0.02 -0.58
CA LEU A 65 1.73 0.67 0.73
C LEU A 65 2.20 2.11 0.54
N SER A 66 1.30 3.07 0.77
CA SER A 66 1.62 4.49 0.55
C SER A 66 2.62 5.02 1.59
N GLY A 67 3.10 6.24 1.35
CA GLY A 67 3.87 6.98 2.35
C GLY A 67 2.99 7.49 3.49
N GLY A 68 3.60 8.19 4.43
CA GLY A 68 2.88 8.85 5.52
C GLY A 68 3.78 9.86 6.20
N PRO A 69 3.21 10.85 6.92
CA PRO A 69 3.97 11.80 7.69
C PRO A 69 4.45 11.23 9.04
N ALA A 70 3.98 10.04 9.43
CA ALA A 70 4.34 9.38 10.68
C ALA A 70 5.72 8.70 10.60
N SER A 71 6.35 8.52 11.75
CA SER A 71 7.46 7.58 11.91
C SER A 71 6.90 6.22 12.30
N VAL A 72 7.51 5.13 11.81
CA VAL A 72 7.11 3.75 12.20
C VAL A 72 7.33 3.45 13.69
N TYR A 73 8.03 4.34 14.40
CA TYR A 73 8.30 4.24 15.84
C TYR A 73 7.40 5.12 16.70
N ASP A 74 6.55 5.96 16.10
CA ASP A 74 5.62 6.79 16.88
C ASP A 74 4.58 5.87 17.55
N ASP A 75 4.16 6.17 18.79
CA ASP A 75 3.16 5.36 19.50
C ASP A 75 1.81 5.32 18.77
N ASP A 76 1.49 6.40 18.04
CA ASP A 76 0.30 6.53 17.19
C ASP A 76 0.60 6.24 15.70
N ALA A 77 1.68 5.50 15.42
CA ALA A 77 2.05 5.16 14.06
C ALA A 77 0.88 4.43 13.35
N PRO A 78 0.55 4.81 12.10
CA PRO A 78 -0.45 4.13 11.30
C PRO A 78 -0.21 2.62 11.30
N PRO A 79 -1.21 1.82 11.73
CA PRO A 79 -1.04 0.37 11.88
C PRO A 79 -0.89 -0.29 10.52
N PHE A 80 -0.22 -1.43 10.49
CA PHE A 80 -0.13 -2.30 9.33
C PHE A 80 -0.38 -3.75 9.75
N ASP A 81 -1.36 -4.39 9.13
CA ASP A 81 -1.64 -5.81 9.31
C ASP A 81 -0.69 -6.66 8.45
N PRO A 82 0.23 -7.46 9.05
CA PRO A 82 1.14 -8.29 8.28
C PRO A 82 0.45 -9.35 7.41
N ALA A 83 -0.82 -9.70 7.67
CA ALA A 83 -1.58 -10.64 6.86
C ALA A 83 -1.72 -10.17 5.39
N TRP A 84 -1.56 -8.87 5.11
CA TRP A 84 -1.45 -8.35 3.75
C TRP A 84 -0.27 -8.93 2.97
N LEU A 85 0.80 -9.35 3.64
CA LEU A 85 2.01 -9.94 3.03
C LEU A 85 1.88 -11.44 2.80
N ASP A 86 0.89 -12.11 3.41
CA ASP A 86 0.60 -13.53 3.17
C ASP A 86 -0.17 -13.73 1.84
N LEU A 87 -0.63 -12.65 1.21
CA LEU A 87 -1.27 -12.67 -0.10
C LEU A 87 -0.21 -12.92 -1.19
N ASP A 88 -0.48 -13.87 -2.09
CA ASP A 88 0.41 -14.22 -3.21
C ASP A 88 0.35 -13.19 -4.36
N VAL A 89 0.70 -11.93 -4.05
CA VAL A 89 0.74 -10.81 -4.98
C VAL A 89 1.96 -9.92 -4.70
N PRO A 90 2.50 -9.22 -5.72
CA PRO A 90 3.59 -8.28 -5.50
C PRO A 90 3.16 -7.10 -4.62
N VAL A 91 4.05 -6.69 -3.70
CA VAL A 91 3.86 -5.55 -2.79
C VAL A 91 4.91 -4.49 -3.05
N LEU A 92 4.48 -3.24 -3.25
CA LEU A 92 5.33 -2.07 -3.38
C LEU A 92 5.16 -1.15 -2.19
N GLY A 93 6.23 -0.92 -1.42
CA GLY A 93 6.25 0.08 -0.35
C GLY A 93 6.86 1.40 -0.81
N ILE A 94 6.18 2.52 -0.55
CA ILE A 94 6.68 3.86 -0.88
C ILE A 94 6.93 4.63 0.43
N CYS A 95 8.17 5.05 0.66
CA CYS A 95 8.57 5.81 1.85
C CYS A 95 8.17 5.08 3.16
N TYR A 96 7.16 5.54 3.90
CA TYR A 96 6.65 4.85 5.09
C TYR A 96 6.29 3.38 4.80
N GLY A 97 5.61 3.10 3.67
CA GLY A 97 5.33 1.72 3.26
C GLY A 97 6.58 0.87 3.05
N MET A 98 7.70 1.45 2.60
CA MET A 98 8.98 0.75 2.49
C MET A 98 9.56 0.41 3.87
N GLN A 99 9.42 1.32 4.84
CA GLN A 99 9.86 1.08 6.23
C GLN A 99 9.06 -0.06 6.88
N LEU A 100 7.75 -0.13 6.62
CA LEU A 100 6.91 -1.24 7.07
C LEU A 100 7.38 -2.58 6.50
N LEU A 101 7.66 -2.64 5.20
CA LEU A 101 8.18 -3.86 4.56
C LEU A 101 9.54 -4.27 5.12
N ALA A 102 10.44 -3.31 5.35
CA ALA A 102 11.74 -3.58 5.96
C ALA A 102 11.59 -4.24 7.34
N ARG A 103 10.73 -3.69 8.21
CA ARG A 103 10.46 -4.24 9.54
C ARG A 103 9.77 -5.61 9.48
N ALA A 104 8.78 -5.77 8.62
CA ALA A 104 8.07 -7.05 8.45
C ALA A 104 9.01 -8.16 7.94
N GLY A 105 10.00 -7.81 7.12
CA GLY A 105 11.07 -8.71 6.67
C GLY A 105 12.17 -8.98 7.71
N GLY A 106 12.06 -8.46 8.94
CA GLY A 106 13.06 -8.61 9.99
C GLY A 106 14.27 -7.67 9.87
N GLY A 107 14.21 -6.69 8.98
CA GLY A 107 15.19 -5.62 8.88
C GLY A 107 14.98 -4.53 9.91
N GLU A 108 15.96 -3.64 10.02
CA GLU A 108 15.94 -2.49 10.93
C GLU A 108 15.70 -1.19 10.16
N VAL A 109 14.96 -0.27 10.77
CA VAL A 109 14.75 1.09 10.24
C VAL A 109 15.38 2.06 11.23
N GLU A 110 16.35 2.86 10.80
CA GLU A 110 16.97 3.83 11.71
C GLU A 110 16.19 5.15 11.72
N GLN A 111 16.07 5.76 12.90
CA GLN A 111 15.47 7.08 13.02
C GLN A 111 16.43 8.14 12.46
N ALA A 112 15.99 8.84 11.41
CA ALA A 112 16.73 9.97 10.88
C ALA A 112 16.57 11.21 11.79
N THR A 113 17.65 11.98 11.96
CA THR A 113 17.63 13.24 12.71
C THR A 113 16.87 14.35 11.99
N ARG A 114 16.67 14.23 10.67
CA ARG A 114 15.92 15.17 9.84
C ARG A 114 15.11 14.40 8.79
N ARG A 115 13.97 14.97 8.41
CA ARG A 115 13.18 14.49 7.27
C ARG A 115 13.69 15.19 6.02
N GLU A 116 14.04 14.42 5.00
CA GLU A 116 14.56 14.94 3.75
C GLU A 116 13.52 14.82 2.64
N TYR A 117 13.27 15.93 1.95
CA TYR A 117 12.41 15.99 0.78
C TYR A 117 13.12 16.83 -0.28
N GLY A 118 13.53 16.20 -1.37
CA GLY A 118 14.25 16.87 -2.44
C GLY A 118 14.71 15.89 -3.52
N PRO A 119 15.14 16.40 -4.68
CA PRO A 119 15.77 15.57 -5.69
C PRO A 119 17.09 15.00 -5.14
N ALA A 120 17.34 13.73 -5.44
CA ALA A 120 18.59 13.04 -5.16
C ALA A 120 18.88 12.07 -6.31
N ASP A 121 20.16 11.89 -6.64
CA ASP A 121 20.59 10.87 -7.59
C ASP A 121 20.72 9.53 -6.86
N VAL A 122 20.09 8.50 -7.41
CA VAL A 122 20.12 7.13 -6.86
C VAL A 122 20.89 6.24 -7.82
N GLU A 123 21.93 5.58 -7.33
CA GLU A 123 22.67 4.56 -8.08
C GLU A 123 22.02 3.19 -7.86
N LEU A 124 21.71 2.48 -8.95
CA LEU A 124 21.26 1.09 -8.88
C LEU A 124 22.48 0.19 -8.81
N VAL A 125 22.60 -0.57 -7.71
CA VAL A 125 23.66 -1.55 -7.45
C VAL A 125 23.21 -2.97 -7.73
#